data_AF-A0A0A3I5A5-F1
#
_entry.id   AF-A0A0A3I5A5-F1
#
_cell.length_a   1.000
_cell.length_b   1.000
_cell.length_c   1.000
_cell.angle_alpha   90.00
_cell.angle_beta   90.00
_cell.angle_gamma   90.00
#
_symmetry.space_group_name_H-M   'P 1'
#
loop_
_entity.id
_entity.type
_entity.pdbx_description
1 polymer ?
#
loop_
_entity_poly.entity_id
_entity_poly.type
_entity_poly.pdbx_seq_one_letter_code
_entity_poly.pdbx_strand_id
1 'polypeptide(L)' 'ISFYKKDIKLTIGVDCEFTDYPKYIDFSGEYLSNGIQYVTFQKTADRKFSFGVCWIQPCTEENDTQTWFGADPSLM' A
#
# COMPACT_ATOMS: atom_id res chain seq x y z
N ILE A 1 -2.48 -1.99 1.55
CA ILE A 1 -3.07 -1.26 2.70
C ILE A 1 -4.52 -0.94 2.39
N SER A 2 -5.49 -1.27 3.24
CA SER A 2 -6.90 -0.96 2.98
C SER A 2 -7.49 -0.02 4.04
N PHE A 3 -8.28 0.96 3.59
CA PHE A 3 -9.05 1.88 4.41
C PHE A 3 -10.53 1.72 4.09
N TYR A 4 -11.37 1.76 5.14
CA TYR A 4 -12.80 1.58 5.02
C TYR A 4 -13.54 2.79 5.55
N LYS A 5 -14.57 3.24 4.83
CA LYS A 5 -15.51 4.26 5.28
C LYS A 5 -16.89 3.97 4.71
N LYS A 6 -17.84 3.55 5.56
CA LYS A 6 -19.16 3.06 5.12
C LYS A 6 -18.99 1.89 4.13
N ASP A 7 -19.63 1.96 2.97
CA ASP A 7 -19.54 1.02 1.86
C ASP A 7 -18.42 1.36 0.87
N ILE A 8 -17.42 2.13 1.30
CA ILE A 8 -16.26 2.48 0.47
C ILE A 8 -15.04 1.77 1.02
N LYS A 9 -14.29 1.11 0.13
CA LYS A 9 -12.93 0.65 0.39
C LYS A 9 -11.96 1.36 -0.53
N LEU A 10 -10.86 1.83 0.03
CA LEU A 10 -9.71 2.34 -0.70
C LEU A 10 -8.50 1.50 -0.33
N THR A 11 -7.78 1.00 -1.33
CA THR A 11 -6.54 0.25 -1.15
C THR A 11 -5.38 1.01 -1.78
N ILE A 12 -4.28 1.10 -1.03
CA ILE A 12 -2.98 1.58 -1.50
C ILE A 12 -2.05 0.37 -1.51
N GLY A 13 -1.59 -0.03 -2.70
CA GLY A 13 -0.61 -1.09 -2.89
C GLY A 13 0.77 -0.48 -3.08
N VAL A 14 1.78 -1.06 -2.44
CA VAL A 14 3.14 -0.54 -2.37
C VAL A 14 4.09 -1.73 -2.33
N ASP A 15 5.24 -1.59 -2.98
CA ASP A 15 6.32 -2.57 -2.92
C ASP A 15 7.25 -2.26 -1.73
N CYS A 16 6.79 -2.56 -0.52
CA CYS A 16 7.57 -2.35 0.71
C CYS A 16 7.20 -3.33 1.82
N GLU A 17 8.15 -3.59 2.71
CA GLU A 17 7.94 -4.37 3.93
C GLU A 17 7.61 -3.43 5.10
N PHE A 18 6.36 -3.41 5.56
CA PHE A 18 5.94 -2.70 6.79
C PHE A 18 6.40 -3.46 8.04
N THR A 19 7.72 -3.56 8.23
CA THR A 19 8.35 -4.24 9.37
C THR A 19 9.56 -3.45 9.85
N ASP A 20 9.93 -3.62 11.12
CA ASP A 20 11.05 -2.91 11.77
C ASP A 20 12.40 -3.19 11.11
N TYR A 21 12.54 -4.34 10.44
CA TYR A 21 13.79 -4.80 9.84
C TYR A 21 13.52 -5.49 8.50
N PRO A 22 13.26 -4.74 7.43
CA PRO A 22 13.06 -5.33 6.12
C PRO A 22 14.33 -6.04 5.68
N LYS A 23 14.19 -7.28 5.19
CA LYS A 23 15.33 -8.12 4.78
C LYS A 23 15.52 -8.17 3.28
N TYR A 24 14.45 -7.94 2.54
CA TYR A 24 14.40 -8.21 1.09
C TYR A 24 14.09 -6.97 0.26
N ILE A 25 13.59 -5.90 0.89
CA ILE A 25 13.18 -4.67 0.18
C ILE A 25 13.89 -3.46 0.79
N ASP A 26 14.30 -2.52 -0.06
CA ASP A 26 15.03 -1.29 0.30
C ASP A 26 14.16 -0.21 0.97
N PHE A 27 12.92 -0.54 1.31
CA PHE A 27 11.93 0.36 1.88
C PHE A 27 11.19 -0.31 3.04
N SER A 28 11.01 0.46 4.11
CA SER A 28 10.04 0.16 5.17
C SER A 28 8.94 1.22 5.16
N GLY A 29 7.94 1.04 6.00
CA GLY A 29 6.89 2.02 6.18
C GLY A 29 6.20 1.89 7.53
N GLU A 30 5.51 2.96 7.91
CA GLU A 30 4.70 3.01 9.13
C GLU A 30 3.30 3.52 8.81
N TYR A 31 2.33 3.02 9.57
CA TYR A 31 0.98 3.54 9.58
C TYR A 31 0.89 4.74 10.52
N LEU A 32 0.48 5.88 9.97
CA LEU A 32 0.20 7.07 10.74
C LEU A 32 -1.31 7.28 10.85
N SER A 33 -1.75 7.99 11.89
CA SER A 33 -3.15 8.37 12.04
C SER A 33 -3.69 9.24 10.89
N ASN A 34 -2.80 9.86 10.11
CA ASN A 34 -3.10 10.74 8.99
C ASN A 34 -2.60 10.23 7.63
N GLY A 35 -2.13 8.99 7.53
CA GLY A 35 -1.63 8.45 6.26
C GLY A 35 -0.58 7.37 6.42
N ILE A 36 0.37 7.35 5.49
CA ILE A 36 1.44 6.35 5.43
C ILE A 36 2.76 7.10 5.40
N GLN A 37 3.71 6.65 6.22
CA GLN A 37 5.10 7.03 6.12
C GLN A 37 5.84 5.99 5.31
N TYR A 38 6.67 6.43 4.36
CA TYR A 38 7.67 5.58 3.72
C TYR A 38 9.05 5.89 4.32
N VAL A 39 9.86 4.87 4.54
CA VAL A 39 11.20 4.98 5.13
C VAL A 39 12.22 4.46 4.14
N THR A 40 13.14 5.33 3.73
CA THR A 40 14.31 4.98 2.92
C THR A 40 15.53 4.81 3.81
N PHE A 41 16.40 3.85 3.51
CA PHE A 41 17.67 3.65 4.20
C PHE A 41 18.82 4.39 3.50
N GLN A 42 19.94 4.58 4.19
CA GLN A 42 21.14 5.18 3.59
C GLN A 42 21.66 4.42 2.36
N LYS A 43 21.36 3.12 2.27
CA LYS A 43 21.78 2.23 1.18
C LYS A 43 20.74 2.09 0.06
N THR A 44 19.54 2.64 0.22
CA THR A 44 18.48 2.57 -0.80
C THR A 44 19.00 3.16 -2.11
N ALA A 45 19.12 2.32 -3.13
CA ALA A 45 19.77 2.67 -4.39
C ALA A 45 18.97 3.72 -5.19
N ASP A 46 17.65 3.55 -5.23
CA ASP A 46 16.73 4.42 -5.94
C ASP A 46 15.74 5.09 -4.98
N ARG A 47 15.68 6.42 -4.98
CA ARG A 47 14.72 7.19 -4.16
C ARG A 47 13.39 7.39 -4.89
N LYS A 48 12.88 6.33 -5.52
CA LYS A 48 11.58 6.31 -6.19
C LYS A 48 10.64 5.42 -5.40
N PHE A 49 9.47 5.95 -5.09
CA PHE A 49 8.43 5.22 -4.37
C PHE A 49 7.23 5.02 -5.30
N SER A 50 7.03 3.79 -5.76
CA SER A 50 5.90 3.42 -6.62
C SER A 50 4.75 2.91 -5.77
N PHE A 51 3.54 3.37 -6.07
CA PHE A 51 2.33 2.96 -5.38
C PHE A 51 1.15 2.92 -6.35
N GLY A 52 0.25 1.98 -6.12
CA GLY A 52 -1.05 1.90 -6.80
C GLY A 52 -2.17 2.31 -5.85
N VAL A 53 -3.23 2.92 -6.40
CA VAL A 53 -4.43 3.28 -5.64
C VAL A 53 -5.64 2.73 -6.38
N CYS A 54 -6.46 1.96 -5.66
CA CYS A 54 -7.74 1.49 -6.16
C CYS A 54 -8.81 1.73 -5.10
N TRP A 55 -10.00 2.13 -5.51
CA TRP A 55 -11.15 2.22 -4.62
C TRP A 55 -12.37 1.55 -5.26
N ILE A 56 -13.31 1.14 -4.42
CA ILE A 56 -14.58 0.58 -4.86
C ILE A 56 -15.71 1.12 -3.98
N GLN A 57 -16.85 1.36 -4.63
CA GLN A 57 -18.12 1.68 -3.99
C GLN A 57 -19.26 1.17 -4.88
N PRO A 58 -20.17 0.32 -4.37
CA PRO A 58 -20.19 -0.23 -3.02
C PRO A 58 -19.14 -1.34 -2.81
N CYS A 59 -18.55 -1.38 -1.62
CA CYS A 59 -17.72 -2.48 -1.14
C CYS A 59 -18.63 -3.54 -0.51
N THR A 60 -18.58 -4.76 -1.04
CA THR A 60 -19.27 -5.95 -0.55
C THR A 60 -18.26 -7.01 -0.19
N GLU A 61 -18.67 -8.05 0.54
CA GLU A 61 -17.78 -9.19 0.85
C GLU A 61 -17.25 -9.88 -0.42
N GLU A 62 -18.06 -9.92 -1.48
CA GLU A 62 -17.69 -10.54 -2.76
C GLU A 62 -16.62 -9.74 -3.53
N ASN A 63 -16.63 -8.41 -3.40
CA ASN A 63 -15.76 -7.54 -4.21
C ASN A 63 -14.61 -6.89 -3.40
N ASP A 64 -14.55 -7.11 -2.09
CA ASP A 64 -13.54 -6.54 -1.19
C ASP A 64 -12.11 -6.71 -1.74
N THR A 65 -11.78 -7.93 -2.18
CA THR A 65 -10.43 -8.29 -2.66
C THR A 65 -10.05 -7.61 -3.98
N GLN A 66 -11.01 -7.12 -4.77
CA GLN A 66 -10.73 -6.52 -6.09
C GLN A 66 -9.81 -5.30 -5.99
N THR A 67 -9.98 -4.50 -4.94
CA THR A 67 -9.13 -3.32 -4.71
C THR A 67 -7.68 -3.68 -4.42
N TRP A 68 -7.38 -4.90 -3.99
CA TRP A 68 -6.00 -5.35 -3.77
C TRP A 68 -5.30 -5.56 -5.12
N PHE A 69 -5.97 -6.27 -6.03
CA PHE A 69 -5.46 -6.47 -7.40
C PHE A 69 -5.37 -5.15 -8.16
N GLY A 70 -6.37 -4.28 -8.04
CA GLY A 70 -6.36 -2.97 -8.73
C GLY A 70 -5.31 -1.99 -8.19
N ALA A 71 -4.87 -2.16 -6.95
CA ALA A 71 -3.86 -1.31 -6.34
C ALA A 71 -2.44 -1.88 -6.44
N ASP A 72 -2.26 -3.07 -7.02
CA ASP A 72 -0.98 -3.74 -7.13
C ASP A 72 -0.06 -2.99 -8.12
N PRO A 73 1.04 -2.36 -7.66
CA PRO A 73 1.94 -1.62 -8.52
C PRO A 73 2.76 -2.53 -9.46
N SER A 74 2.80 -3.85 -9.24
CA SER A 74 3.49 -4.79 -10.13
C SER A 74 2.69 -5.14 -11.39
N LEU A 75 1.40 -4.80 -11.43
CA LEU A 75 0.48 -5.04 -12.54
C LEU A 75 0.28 -3.81 -13.44
N MET A 76 0.95 -2.68 -13.14
CA MET A 76 0.91 -1.43 -13.91
C MET A 76 2.16 -1.25 -14.77
#